data_AF-A0A6B3G0Y7-F1
#
_entry.id   AF-A0A6B3G0Y7-F1
#
_cell.length_a   1.000
_cell.length_b   1.000
_cell.length_c   1.000
_cell.angle_alpha   90.00
_cell.angle_beta   90.00
_cell.angle_gamma   90.00
#
_symmetry.space_group_name_H-M   'P 1'
#
loop_
_entity.id
_entity.type
_entity.pdbx_description
1 polymer ?
#
loop_
_entity_poly.entity_id
_entity_poly.type
_entity_poly.pdbx_seq_one_letter_code
_entity_poly.pdbx_strand_id
1 'polypeptide(L)' 'EKDLSPHLRSRAEVGHILLSSEVPTAVLRAAIVIGSGSASFEMLRYLTERLPLMVTPSWVRTRIQPVA' A
#
# COMPACT_ATOMS: atom_id res chain seq x y z
N GLU A 1 -5.70 14.97 4.61
CA GLU A 1 -4.44 14.28 4.94
C GLU A 1 -3.96 14.51 6.38
N LYS A 2 -4.85 14.89 7.30
CA LYS A 2 -4.50 14.85 8.73
C LYS A 2 -4.56 13.38 9.14
N ASP A 3 -3.50 12.88 9.77
CA ASP A 3 -3.29 11.48 10.21
C ASP A 3 -2.72 10.46 9.20
N LEU A 4 -1.89 10.90 8.25
CA LEU A 4 -1.04 9.97 7.48
C LEU A 4 0.19 9.54 8.28
N SER A 5 0.49 8.23 8.23
CA SER A 5 1.78 7.69 8.67
C SER A 5 2.95 8.36 7.91
N PRO A 6 4.18 8.34 8.44
CA PRO A 6 5.34 8.92 7.75
C PRO A 6 5.51 8.39 6.32
N HIS A 7 5.31 7.09 6.11
CA HIS A 7 5.39 6.46 4.79
C HIS A 7 4.33 7.01 3.82
N LEU A 8 3.06 7.06 4.24
CA LEU A 8 1.97 7.55 3.37
C LEU A 8 2.09 9.05 3.09
N ARG A 9 2.60 9.83 4.06
CA ARG A 9 2.88 11.26 3.88
C ARG A 9 3.95 11.50 2.83
N SER A 10 5.07 10.77 2.91
CA SER A 10 6.14 10.84 1.91
C SER A 10 5.64 10.47 0.51
N ARG A 11 4.81 9.42 0.38
CA ARG A 11 4.19 9.08 -0.91
C ARG A 11 3.28 10.19 -1.45
N ALA A 12 2.50 10.83 -0.57
CA ALA A 12 1.66 11.95 -0.97
C ALA A 12 2.52 13.13 -1.44
N GLU A 13 3.55 13.50 -0.69
CA GLU A 13 4.49 14.58 -1.03
C GLU A 13 5.14 14.38 -2.40
N VAL A 14 5.68 13.18 -2.66
CA VAL A 14 6.25 12.83 -3.97
C VAL A 14 5.21 12.99 -5.08
N GLY A 15 3.96 12.58 -4.84
CA GLY A 15 2.86 12.77 -5.79
C GLY A 15 2.58 14.25 -6.09
N HIS A 16 2.59 15.11 -5.08
CA HIS A 16 2.41 16.56 -5.26
C HIS A 16 3.56 17.17 -6.07
N ILE A 17 4.81 16.78 -5.76
CA ILE A 17 5.99 17.23 -6.49
C ILE A 17 5.89 16.79 -7.97
N LEU A 18 5.54 15.53 -8.24
CA LEU A 18 5.40 15.05 -9.61
C LEU A 18 4.32 15.79 -10.40
N LEU A 19 3.17 16.06 -9.77
CA LEU A 19 2.06 16.79 -10.38
C LEU A 19 2.37 18.28 -10.61
N SER A 20 3.34 18.85 -9.91
CA SER A 20 3.82 20.23 -10.15
C SER A 20 4.74 20.39 -11.35
N SER A 21 5.03 19.30 -12.08
CA SER A 21 5.84 19.31 -13.30
C SER A 21 5.17 20.11 -14.44
N GLU A 22 5.98 20.73 -15.29
CA GLU A 22 5.52 21.37 -16.54
C GLU A 22 5.00 20.37 -17.58
N VAL A 23 5.37 19.09 -17.44
CA VAL A 23 4.87 18.00 -18.27
C VAL A 23 3.56 17.47 -17.69
N PRO A 24 2.51 17.24 -18.51
CA PRO A 24 1.28 16.61 -18.04
C PRO A 24 1.55 15.24 -17.41
N THR A 25 1.26 15.10 -16.12
CA THR A 25 1.43 13.87 -15.35
C THR A 25 0.14 13.47 -14.65
N ALA A 26 0.05 12.19 -14.27
CA ALA A 26 -1.04 11.66 -13.48
C ALA A 26 -0.47 10.77 -12.35
N VAL A 27 -1.08 10.85 -11.17
CA VAL A 27 -0.73 10.01 -10.02
C VAL A 27 -1.91 9.12 -9.68
N LEU A 28 -1.82 7.84 -10.02
CA LEU A 28 -2.81 6.83 -9.64
C LEU A 28 -2.46 6.29 -8.25
N ARG A 29 -3.39 6.45 -7.30
CA ARG A 29 -3.23 6.01 -5.91
C ARG A 29 -3.98 4.69 -5.72
N ALA A 30 -3.28 3.58 -5.87
CA ALA A 30 -3.81 2.25 -5.58
C ALA A 30 -3.49 1.82 -4.14
N ALA A 31 -4.34 0.96 -3.58
CA ALA A 31 -4.00 0.16 -2.41
C ALA A 31 -3.04 -0.99 -2.82
N ILE A 32 -2.94 -2.04 -2.00
CA ILE A 32 -2.17 -3.24 -2.37
C ILE A 32 -2.72 -3.83 -3.67
N VAL A 33 -1.83 -4.10 -4.62
CA VAL A 33 -2.15 -4.84 -5.84
C VAL A 33 -2.09 -6.33 -5.55
N ILE A 34 -3.10 -7.09 -5.98
CA ILE A 34 -3.14 -8.56 -5.87
C ILE A 34 -2.75 -9.13 -7.22
N GLY A 35 -1.65 -9.88 -7.27
CA GLY A 35 -1.19 -10.51 -8.50
C GLY A 35 0.28 -10.87 -8.44
N SER A 36 0.73 -11.61 -9.45
CA SER A 36 2.12 -12.03 -9.60
C SER A 36 3.06 -10.82 -9.65
N GLY A 37 4.10 -10.83 -8.83
CA GLY A 37 5.07 -9.73 -8.75
C GLY A 37 4.73 -8.63 -7.74
N SER A 38 3.56 -8.69 -7.09
CA SER A 38 3.24 -7.80 -5.97
C SER A 38 3.96 -8.24 -4.71
N ALA A 39 5.05 -7.55 -4.35
CA ALA A 39 5.86 -7.88 -3.18
C ALA A 39 5.02 -7.95 -1.88
N SER A 40 4.07 -7.02 -1.69
CA SER A 40 3.21 -7.02 -0.49
C SER A 40 2.25 -8.20 -0.45
N PHE A 41 1.65 -8.58 -1.57
CA PHE A 41 0.77 -9.74 -1.63
C PHE A 41 1.55 -11.04 -1.43
N GLU A 42 2.74 -11.15 -2.05
CA GLU A 42 3.62 -12.31 -1.87
C GLU A 42 4.07 -12.47 -0.42
N MET A 43 4.43 -11.38 0.27
CA MET A 43 4.74 -11.41 1.70
C MET A 43 3.56 -11.91 2.55
N LEU A 44 2.35 -11.38 2.30
CA LEU A 44 1.15 -11.80 3.02
C LEU A 44 0.83 -13.28 2.78
N ARG A 45 0.83 -13.71 1.51
CA ARG A 45 0.61 -15.10 1.09
C ARG A 45 1.61 -16.03 1.77
N TYR A 46 2.90 -15.69 1.71
CA TYR A 46 3.97 -16.46 2.32
C TYR A 46 3.78 -16.64 3.84
N LEU A 47 3.41 -15.57 4.55
CA LEU A 47 3.11 -15.65 5.99
C LEU A 47 1.93 -16.59 6.25
N THR A 48 0.83 -16.47 5.50
CA THR A 48 -0.37 -17.29 5.70
C THR A 48 -0.18 -18.76 5.35
N GLU A 49 0.66 -19.08 4.36
CA GLU A 49 0.95 -20.46 3.97
C GLU A 49 1.90 -21.17 4.94
N ARG A 50 2.75 -20.41 5.64
CA ARG A 50 3.79 -20.95 6.52
C ARG A 50 3.41 -20.96 8.00
N LEU A 51 2.49 -20.09 8.42
CA LEU A 51 2.07 -19.94 9.81
C LEU A 51 0.61 -20.36 9.96
N PRO A 52 0.32 -21.62 10.34
CA PRO A 52 -1.06 -22.10 10.53
C PRO A 52 -1.78 -21.40 11.68
N LEU A 53 -1.03 -20.78 12.60
CA LEU A 53 -1.56 -19.92 13.67
C LEU A 53 -0.67 -18.68 13.80
N MET A 54 -1.26 -17.49 13.98
CA MET A 54 -0.51 -16.24 14.12
C MET A 54 -1.19 -15.30 15.12
N VAL A 55 -0.41 -14.79 16.08
CA VAL A 55 -0.84 -13.65 16.91
C VAL A 55 -0.69 -12.39 16.07
N THR A 56 -1.81 -11.78 15.73
CA THR A 56 -1.81 -10.57 14.91
C THR A 56 -2.03 -9.31 15.73
N PRO A 57 -1.31 -8.23 15.44
CA PRO A 57 -1.62 -6.92 16.00
C PRO A 57 -3.01 -6.41 15.55
N SER A 58 -3.57 -5.49 16.33
CA SER A 58 -4.95 -5.01 16.16
C SER A 58 -5.24 -4.42 14.77
N TRP A 59 -4.23 -3.86 14.10
CA TRP A 59 -4.34 -3.22 12.80
C TRP A 59 -4.67 -4.19 11.65
N VAL A 60 -4.52 -5.52 11.82
CA VAL A 60 -4.98 -6.51 10.83
C VAL A 60 -6.49 -6.42 10.56
N ARG A 61 -7.27 -5.87 11.50
CA ARG A 61 -8.71 -5.64 11.33
C ARG A 61 -9.05 -4.41 10.47
N THR A 62 -8.05 -3.65 10.03
CA THR A 62 -8.26 -2.46 9.19
C THR A 62 -8.75 -2.91 7.81
N ARG A 63 -9.92 -2.43 7.40
CA ARG A 63 -10.47 -2.71 6.07
C ARG A 63 -9.72 -1.93 5.01
N ILE A 64 -9.41 -2.60 3.90
CA ILE A 64 -8.76 -2.02 2.71
C ILE A 64 -9.48 -2.45 1.43
N GLN A 65 -9.23 -1.76 0.33
CA GLN A 65 -9.79 -2.06 -1.00
C GLN A 65 -8.65 -2.35 -1.98
N PRO A 66 -8.14 -3.60 -2.03
CA PRO A 66 -7.10 -3.96 -2.97
C PRO A 66 -7.60 -3.91 -4.41
N VAL A 67 -6.67 -3.82 -5.35
CA VAL A 67 -6.94 -3.88 -6.80
C VAL A 67 -6.24 -5.11 -7.38
N ALA A 68 -6.80 -5.70 -8.44
CA ALA A 68 -6.24 -6.85 -9.14
C ALA A 68 -6.09 -6.55 -10.63
#